data_AF-A0A329LIH3-F1
#
_entry.id   AF-A0A329LIH3-F1
#
_cell.length_a   1.000
_cell.length_b   1.000
_cell.length_c   1.000
_cell.angle_alpha   90.00
_cell.angle_beta   90.00
_cell.angle_gamma   90.00
#
_symmetry.space_group_name_H-M   'P 1'
#
loop_
_entity.id
_entity.type
_entity.pdbx_description
1 polymer ?
#
loop_
_entity_poly.entity_id
_entity_poly.type
_entity_poly.pdbx_seq_one_letter_code
_entity_poly.pdbx_strand_id
1 'polypeptide(L)'
;GRELAEETAGTDGDRRQALLDALTRLGFAPDDDGAERGVALRRCPLLDAAQRYPSVVCQVHLGIVEGLLQSMDAPTGPGLDLIPFAEPGACRLFLPDPMVRHDG
;
A
#
# COMPACT_ATOMS: atom_id res chain seq x y z
N GLY A 1 5.46 -22.07 -17.92
CA GLY A 1 4.09 -22.13 -17.39
C GLY A 1 4.13 -21.79 -15.92
N ARG A 2 4.19 -22.81 -15.04
CA ARG A 2 4.27 -22.61 -13.59
C ARG A 2 5.56 -21.91 -13.11
N GLU A 3 6.71 -22.28 -13.66
CA GLU A 3 8.01 -21.68 -13.30
C GLU A 3 8.06 -20.15 -13.49
N LEU A 4 7.53 -19.65 -14.61
CA LEU A 4 7.43 -18.20 -14.89
C LEU A 4 6.47 -17.48 -13.92
N ALA A 5 5.41 -18.16 -13.48
CA ALA A 5 4.45 -17.59 -12.53
C ALA A 5 5.05 -17.51 -11.11
N GLU A 6 5.84 -18.52 -10.72
CA GLU A 6 6.55 -18.55 -9.45
C GLU A 6 7.64 -17.46 -9.37
N GLU A 7 8.40 -17.24 -10.44
CA GLU A 7 9.42 -16.18 -10.52
C GLU A 7 8.82 -14.77 -10.46
N THR A 8 7.68 -14.58 -11.15
CA THR A 8 6.93 -13.32 -11.11
C THR A 8 6.38 -13.05 -9.70
N ALA A 9 5.74 -14.05 -9.09
CA ALA A 9 5.22 -13.95 -7.73
C ALA A 9 6.32 -13.66 -6.68
N GLY A 10 7.52 -14.21 -6.86
CA GLY A 10 8.68 -13.87 -6.02
C GLY A 10 9.08 -12.41 -6.14
N THR A 11 9.17 -11.90 -7.36
CA THR A 11 9.52 -10.49 -7.62
C THR A 11 8.46 -9.52 -7.07
N ASP A 12 7.18 -9.87 -7.18
CA ASP A 12 6.09 -9.03 -6.66
C ASP A 12 5.98 -9.09 -5.14
N GLY A 13 6.27 -10.25 -4.55
CA GLY A 13 6.47 -10.40 -3.11
C GLY A 13 7.59 -9.48 -2.60
N ASP A 14 8.73 -9.46 -3.28
CA ASP A 14 9.87 -8.60 -2.95
C ASP A 14 9.52 -7.10 -3.06
N ARG A 15 8.81 -6.70 -4.14
CA ARG A 15 8.32 -5.32 -4.31
C ARG A 15 7.33 -4.92 -3.24
N ARG A 16 6.39 -5.81 -2.88
CA ARG A 16 5.44 -5.57 -1.78
C ARG A 16 6.18 -5.37 -0.47
N GLN A 17 7.15 -6.23 -0.13
CA GLN A 17 7.93 -6.08 1.09
C GLN A 17 8.72 -4.77 1.11
N ALA A 18 9.35 -4.40 -0.02
CA ALA A 18 10.06 -3.13 -0.16
C ALA A 18 9.12 -1.91 0.05
N LEU A 19 7.89 -1.98 -0.45
CA LEU A 19 6.87 -0.95 -0.21
C LEU A 19 6.54 -0.82 1.29
N LEU A 20 6.27 -1.94 1.97
CA LEU A 20 5.93 -1.94 3.41
C LEU A 20 7.09 -1.38 4.25
N ASP A 21 8.32 -1.72 3.91
CA ASP A 21 9.51 -1.19 4.58
C ASP A 21 9.65 0.32 4.36
N ALA A 22 9.42 0.80 3.14
CA ALA A 22 9.43 2.23 2.82
C ALA A 22 8.35 3.00 3.59
N LEU A 23 7.12 2.47 3.62
CA LEU A 23 6.00 3.05 4.37
C LEU A 23 6.27 3.09 5.88
N THR A 24 6.92 2.05 6.42
CA THR A 24 7.36 2.02 7.82
C THR A 24 8.36 3.14 8.11
N ARG A 25 9.37 3.32 7.25
CA ARG A 25 10.38 4.38 7.39
C ARG A 25 9.78 5.78 7.29
N LEU A 26 8.75 5.95 6.47
CA LEU A 26 7.98 7.19 6.33
C LEU A 26 7.01 7.41 7.50
N GLY A 27 6.88 6.46 8.43
CA GLY A 27 6.09 6.58 9.65
C GLY A 27 4.63 6.17 9.51
N PHE A 28 4.21 5.58 8.38
CA PHE A 28 2.81 5.19 8.15
C PHE A 28 2.34 4.01 9.01
N ALA A 29 3.27 3.26 9.60
CA ALA A 29 3.00 2.05 10.40
C ALA A 29 2.05 1.08 9.66
N PRO A 30 2.50 0.50 8.53
CA PRO A 30 1.71 -0.45 7.76
C PRO A 30 1.53 -1.75 8.53
N ASP A 31 0.34 -2.31 8.41
CA ASP A 31 -0.10 -3.54 9.04
C ASP A 31 -0.75 -4.42 7.97
N ASP A 32 -0.08 -5.52 7.62
CA ASP A 32 -0.44 -6.41 6.51
C ASP A 32 -1.20 -7.64 7.04
N ASP A 33 -2.40 -7.40 7.56
CA ASP A 33 -3.37 -8.40 8.08
C ASP A 33 -3.91 -9.39 7.02
N GLY A 34 -3.37 -9.38 5.79
CA GLY A 34 -3.76 -10.27 4.70
C GLY A 34 -4.19 -9.54 3.42
N ALA A 35 -3.88 -10.15 2.29
CA ALA A 35 -3.96 -9.55 0.95
C ALA A 35 -5.33 -9.01 0.55
N GLU A 36 -6.36 -9.83 0.78
CA GLU A 36 -7.75 -9.60 0.37
C GLU A 36 -8.33 -8.36 1.04
N ARG A 37 -7.79 -7.99 2.21
CA ARG A 37 -8.31 -6.90 3.01
C ARG A 37 -7.59 -5.59 2.69
N GLY A 38 -6.41 -5.60 2.04
CA GLY A 38 -5.53 -4.44 1.86
C GLY A 38 -4.53 -4.26 3.01
N VAL A 39 -3.71 -3.22 3.01
CA VAL A 39 -2.75 -2.88 4.08
C VAL A 39 -3.35 -1.78 4.96
N ALA A 40 -3.38 -1.97 6.28
CA ALA A 40 -3.81 -0.93 7.21
C ALA A 40 -2.66 0.03 7.51
N LEU A 41 -2.89 1.33 7.31
CA LEU A 41 -1.95 2.39 7.68
C LEU A 41 -2.39 3.01 9.00
N ARG A 42 -1.74 2.61 10.09
CA ARG A 42 -2.15 2.95 11.48
C ARG A 42 -1.69 4.33 11.92
N ARG A 43 -0.83 4.99 11.16
CA ARG A 43 -0.32 6.32 11.50
C ARG A 43 -0.29 7.22 10.28
N CYS A 44 -0.78 8.44 10.48
CA CYS A 44 -0.71 9.52 9.52
C CYS A 44 0.40 10.47 9.97
N PRO A 45 1.51 10.62 9.23
CA PRO A 45 2.54 11.61 9.58
C PRO A 45 2.01 13.06 9.54
N LEU A 46 0.86 13.27 8.88
CA LEU A 46 0.15 14.55 8.73
C LEU A 46 -1.14 14.59 9.56
N LEU A 47 -1.21 13.90 10.71
CA LEU A 47 -2.45 13.68 11.48
C LEU A 47 -3.21 14.97 11.82
N ASP A 48 -2.51 16.06 12.16
CA ASP A 48 -3.13 17.36 12.43
C ASP A 48 -3.80 17.97 11.19
N ALA A 49 -3.21 17.80 10.00
CA ALA A 49 -3.82 18.23 8.75
C ALA A 49 -4.97 17.31 8.33
N ALA A 50 -4.85 16.00 8.58
CA ALA A 50 -5.85 15.00 8.21
C ALA A 50 -7.17 15.17 8.98
N GLN A 51 -7.11 15.61 10.24
CA GLN A 51 -8.31 15.91 11.03
C GLN A 51 -9.09 17.12 10.49
N ARG A 52 -8.40 18.05 9.80
CA ARG A 52 -9.00 19.29 9.29
C ARG A 52 -9.43 19.18 7.83
N TYR A 53 -8.70 18.40 7.01
CA TYR A 53 -8.96 18.19 5.59
C TYR A 53 -8.67 16.75 5.15
N PRO A 54 -9.50 15.77 5.57
CA PRO A 54 -9.21 14.35 5.39
C PRO A 54 -9.09 13.93 3.92
N SER A 55 -9.94 14.44 3.03
CA SER A 55 -9.89 14.12 1.60
C SER A 55 -8.62 14.63 0.91
N VAL A 56 -8.11 15.79 1.30
CA VAL A 56 -6.90 16.39 0.70
C VAL A 56 -5.65 15.64 1.15
N VAL A 57 -5.55 15.32 2.43
CA VAL A 57 -4.37 14.64 2.99
C VAL A 57 -4.27 13.18 2.51
N CYS A 58 -5.40 12.51 2.32
CA CYS A 58 -5.39 11.14 1.82
C CYS A 58 -4.99 11.04 0.34
N GLN A 59 -5.30 12.06 -0.48
CA GLN A 59 -4.80 12.14 -1.86
C GLN A 59 -3.27 12.32 -1.91
N VAL A 60 -2.69 13.09 -0.99
CA VAL A 60 -1.23 13.22 -0.87
C VAL A 60 -0.58 11.88 -0.53
N HIS A 61 -1.15 11.12 0.41
CA HIS A 61 -0.61 9.80 0.74
C HIS A 61 -0.69 8.81 -0.41
N LEU A 62 -1.80 8.82 -1.17
CA LEU A 62 -1.93 7.97 -2.35
C LEU A 62 -0.84 8.31 -3.38
N GLY A 63 -0.54 9.59 -3.60
CA GLY A 63 0.57 10.01 -4.46
C GLY A 63 1.96 9.56 -3.98
N ILE A 64 2.19 9.49 -2.65
CA ILE A 64 3.43 8.94 -2.09
C ILE A 64 3.54 7.45 -2.39
N VAL A 65 2.46 6.68 -2.16
CA VAL A 65 2.44 5.25 -2.45
C VAL A 65 2.65 5.01 -3.94
N GLU A 66 1.96 5.76 -4.80
CA GLU A 66 2.11 5.67 -6.25
C GLU A 66 3.55 5.97 -6.69
N GLY A 67 4.18 7.01 -6.16
CA GLY A 67 5.58 7.34 -6.47
C GLY A 67 6.57 6.26 -6.01
N LEU A 68 6.33 5.64 -4.85
CA LEU A 68 7.12 4.50 -4.40
C LEU A 68 6.98 3.33 -5.37
N LEU A 69 5.76 2.97 -5.76
CA LEU A 69 5.50 1.90 -6.74
C LEU A 69 6.21 2.15 -8.07
N GLN A 70 6.11 3.37 -8.60
CA GLN A 70 6.80 3.77 -9.84
C GLN A 70 8.31 3.60 -9.73
N SER A 71 8.92 3.95 -8.58
CA SER A 71 10.36 3.81 -8.38
C SER A 71 10.87 2.36 -8.34
N MET A 72 9.96 1.41 -8.11
CA MET A 72 10.24 -0.03 -8.03
C MET A 72 9.86 -0.78 -9.32
N ASP A 73 9.50 -0.03 -10.39
CA ASP A 73 8.88 -0.58 -11.60
C ASP A 73 7.69 -1.50 -11.27
N ALA A 74 6.95 -1.17 -10.20
CA ALA A 74 5.79 -1.90 -9.74
C ALA A 74 4.51 -1.34 -10.41
N PRO A 75 3.48 -2.17 -10.63
CA PRO A 75 2.24 -1.69 -11.24
C PRO A 75 1.58 -0.56 -10.45
N THR A 76 1.06 0.42 -11.19
CA THR A 76 0.15 1.45 -10.70
C THR A 76 -1.15 1.40 -11.50
N GLY A 77 -2.18 2.10 -11.02
CA GLY A 77 -3.48 2.18 -11.70
C GLY A 77 -4.57 1.34 -11.03
N PRO A 78 -5.48 0.69 -11.79
CA PRO A 78 -6.66 0.02 -11.22
C PRO A 78 -6.30 -0.96 -10.10
N GLY A 79 -6.95 -0.81 -8.94
CA GLY A 79 -6.66 -1.60 -7.73
C GLY A 79 -5.75 -0.91 -6.72
N LEU A 80 -5.03 0.16 -7.12
CA LEU A 80 -4.37 1.07 -6.19
C LEU A 80 -5.39 2.09 -5.66
N ASP A 81 -5.72 2.00 -4.37
CA ASP A 81 -6.65 2.94 -3.72
C ASP A 81 -6.33 3.11 -2.23
N LEU A 82 -6.72 4.24 -1.66
CA LEU A 82 -6.57 4.50 -0.23
C LEU A 82 -7.89 4.99 0.36
N ILE A 83 -8.55 4.11 1.11
CA ILE A 83 -9.79 4.42 1.81
C ILE A 83 -9.46 5.02 3.18
N PRO A 84 -9.79 6.30 3.43
CA PRO A 84 -9.49 6.95 4.70
C PRO A 84 -10.39 6.42 5.82
N PHE A 85 -9.81 6.20 7.00
CA PHE A 85 -10.55 5.80 8.21
C PHE A 85 -11.50 4.61 8.00
N ALA A 86 -11.11 3.65 7.15
CA ALA A 86 -11.90 2.45 6.86
C ALA A 86 -12.12 1.58 8.12
N GLU A 87 -11.26 1.77 9.14
CA GLU A 87 -11.35 1.13 10.44
C GLU A 87 -10.85 2.07 11.55
N PRO A 88 -11.15 1.77 12.84
CA PRO A 88 -10.71 2.60 13.95
C PRO A 88 -9.18 2.82 13.95
N GLY A 89 -8.76 4.06 13.71
CA GLY A 89 -7.35 4.45 13.75
C GLY A 89 -6.52 4.04 12.52
N ALA A 90 -7.12 3.62 11.40
CA ALA A 90 -6.35 3.29 10.20
C ALA A 90 -7.02 3.71 8.88
N CYS A 91 -6.20 4.03 7.89
CA CYS A 91 -6.60 4.06 6.49
C CYS A 91 -6.31 2.70 5.84
N ARG A 92 -7.08 2.32 4.82
CA ARG A 92 -6.88 1.06 4.10
C ARG A 92 -6.29 1.30 2.72
N LEU A 93 -5.08 0.80 2.49
CA LEU A 93 -4.38 0.84 1.22
C LEU A 93 -4.63 -0.46 0.44
N PHE A 94 -5.20 -0.35 -0.75
CA PHE A 94 -5.33 -1.43 -1.71
C PHE A 94 -4.20 -1.32 -2.73
N LEU A 95 -3.65 -2.46 -3.13
CA LEU A 95 -2.55 -2.54 -4.09
C LEU A 95 -3.03 -3.24 -5.35
N PRO A 96 -2.55 -2.82 -6.53
CA PRO A 96 -2.93 -3.46 -7.78
C PRO A 96 -2.37 -4.88 -7.86
N ASP A 97 -3.04 -5.76 -8.60
CA ASP A 97 -2.45 -7.03 -9.00
C ASP A 97 -1.20 -6.76 -9.86
N PRO A 98 -0.11 -7.54 -9.74
CA PRO A 98 0.10 -8.74 -8.92
C PRO A 98 0.70 -8.48 -7.53
N MET A 99 0.72 -7.23 -7.05
CA MET A 99 1.28 -6.88 -5.74
C MET A 99 0.40 -7.35 -4.56
N VAL A 100 -0.79 -7.89 -4.83
CA VAL A 100 -1.64 -8.56 -3.85
C VAL A 100 -0.96 -9.87 -3.45
N ARG A 101 -0.85 -10.15 -2.15
CA ARG A 101 -0.40 -11.47 -1.69
C ARG A 101 -1.40 -12.54 -2.16
N HIS A 102 -0.99 -13.43 -3.04
CA HIS A 102 -1.78 -14.63 -3.32
C HIS A 102 -1.49 -15.62 -2.19
N ASP A 103 -2.44 -15.82 -1.28
CA ASP A 103 -2.33 -16.90 -0.29
C ASP A 103 -2.46 -18.22 -1.06
N GLY A 104 -1.37 -19.00 -1.07
CA GLY A 104 -1.22 -20.23 -1.84
C GLY A 104 -1.66 -21.46 -1.08
#